data_AF-A0A2N1M9V4-F1
#
_entry.id   AF-A0A2N1M9V4-F1
#
_cell.length_a   1.000
_cell.length_b   1.000
_cell.length_c   1.000
_cell.angle_alpha   90.00
_cell.angle_beta   90.00
_cell.angle_gamma   90.00
#
_symmetry.space_group_name_H-M   'P 1'
#
loop_
_entity.id
_entity.type
_entity.pdbx_description
1 polymer ?
#
loop_
_entity_poly.entity_id
_entity_poly.type
_entity_poly.pdbx_seq_one_letter_code
_entity_poly.pdbx_strand_id
1 'polypeptide(L)'
;MWERMTGKFETKEEILKWKYRGKIGAKSENNFKKGKKKNTDEAETIWESDEEVEEEKDFMEAIKIKITAEENFFSSFLKLPGCVPIDIRVCLKKHFLKAEVEKEGSLKFFLKKGGLDAKADMPYDEMWRIYSETKRDPSQTTELLVKLSVINDYREVASIAYVSLFDSHYRANGMKIRNLLGTYAFKRNMVFSTRVCENIEKGKYPGAYVFPPKKGIESRRPVTGLDFALLYPSLIMAYNLSPDKIILTHGEADIVEKNGNILHKIEFPFNNRTVQA
;
A
#
# COMPACT_ATOMS: atom_id res chain seq x y z
N MET A 1 15.00 -10.25 -28.92
CA MET A 1 14.96 -11.26 -27.83
C MET A 1 13.54 -11.72 -27.46
N TRP A 2 12.53 -11.46 -28.31
CA TRP A 2 11.11 -11.80 -28.08
C TRP A 2 10.57 -12.88 -29.05
N GLU A 3 11.37 -13.39 -30.00
CA GLU A 3 10.95 -14.41 -30.99
C GLU A 3 11.06 -15.87 -30.51
N ARG A 4 11.24 -16.13 -29.21
CA ARG A 4 11.34 -17.52 -28.68
C ARG A 4 10.13 -18.00 -27.88
N MET A 5 9.00 -17.29 -27.91
CA MET A 5 7.77 -17.67 -27.20
C MET A 5 6.69 -18.31 -28.08
N THR A 6 7.02 -18.78 -29.28
CA THR A 6 6.09 -19.51 -30.19
C THR A 6 6.42 -21.00 -30.31
N GLY A 7 6.97 -21.62 -29.26
CA GLY A 7 7.01 -23.07 -29.16
C GLY A 7 5.60 -23.60 -28.86
N LYS A 8 5.06 -24.49 -29.70
CA LYS A 8 3.91 -25.32 -29.31
C LYS A 8 4.37 -26.23 -28.18
N PHE A 9 3.90 -25.97 -26.96
CA PHE A 9 4.13 -26.85 -25.82
C PHE A 9 3.07 -27.95 -25.85
N GLU A 10 3.50 -29.21 -25.98
CA GLU A 10 2.58 -30.32 -26.17
C GLU A 10 2.13 -30.96 -24.84
N THR A 11 2.86 -30.76 -23.73
CA THR A 11 2.48 -31.35 -22.44
C THR A 11 2.74 -30.46 -21.21
N LYS A 12 1.91 -30.65 -20.17
CA LYS A 12 2.00 -29.95 -18.87
C LYS A 12 3.34 -30.15 -18.16
N GLU A 13 4.01 -31.28 -18.41
CA GLU A 13 5.27 -31.68 -17.76
C GLU A 13 6.48 -30.90 -18.29
N GLU A 14 6.45 -30.45 -19.54
CA GLU A 14 7.52 -29.65 -20.14
C GLU A 14 7.60 -28.22 -19.57
N ILE A 15 6.44 -27.67 -19.16
CA ILE A 15 6.33 -26.36 -18.52
C ILE A 15 6.95 -26.39 -17.11
N LEU A 16 6.78 -27.50 -16.38
CA LEU A 16 7.33 -27.68 -15.02
C LEU A 16 8.86 -27.88 -15.01
N LYS A 17 9.44 -28.34 -16.13
CA LYS A 17 10.87 -28.69 -16.23
C LYS A 17 11.82 -27.49 -16.30
N TRP A 18 11.33 -26.30 -16.64
CA TRP A 18 12.18 -25.11 -16.78
C TRP A 18 12.37 -24.33 -15.47
N LYS A 19 13.45 -24.68 -14.77
CA LYS A 19 14.30 -23.83 -13.89
C LYS A 19 13.64 -23.03 -12.74
N TYR A 20 13.20 -23.72 -11.68
CA TYR A 20 12.88 -23.07 -10.38
C TYR A 20 13.52 -23.70 -9.13
N ARG A 21 14.49 -24.61 -9.25
CA ARG A 21 15.21 -25.15 -8.07
C ARG A 21 16.35 -24.23 -7.63
N GLY A 22 16.05 -23.28 -6.74
CA GLY A 22 17.04 -22.53 -5.96
C GLY A 22 17.27 -23.17 -4.59
N LYS A 23 18.33 -23.99 -4.48
CA LYS A 23 19.01 -24.50 -3.27
C LYS A 23 18.20 -25.33 -2.25
N ILE A 24 18.44 -26.64 -2.30
CA ILE A 24 18.11 -27.64 -1.27
C ILE A 24 18.99 -27.41 -0.03
N GLY A 25 18.41 -27.33 1.18
CA GLY A 25 19.11 -27.68 2.42
C GLY A 25 19.14 -26.68 3.58
N ALA A 26 18.04 -26.07 4.01
CA ALA A 26 17.97 -25.41 5.31
C ALA A 26 16.68 -25.77 6.07
N LYS A 27 16.81 -26.52 7.18
CA LYS A 27 15.70 -26.80 8.10
C LYS A 27 15.49 -25.59 9.01
N SER A 28 14.26 -25.09 9.13
CA SER A 28 13.86 -24.20 10.22
C SER A 28 12.81 -24.86 11.09
N GLU A 29 13.10 -24.94 12.39
CA GLU A 29 12.18 -25.44 13.42
C GLU A 29 11.06 -24.43 13.67
N ASN A 30 9.80 -24.85 13.48
CA ASN A 30 8.63 -24.05 13.85
C ASN A 30 7.87 -24.68 15.03
N ASN A 31 7.95 -23.98 16.16
CA ASN A 31 7.01 -24.07 17.27
C ASN A 31 5.81 -23.16 16.97
N PHE A 32 4.68 -23.70 16.48
CA PHE A 32 3.42 -22.96 16.52
C PHE A 32 2.23 -23.83 16.94
N LYS A 33 1.48 -23.27 17.89
CA LYS A 33 0.50 -23.91 18.77
C LYS A 33 -0.71 -24.49 18.02
N LYS A 34 -1.00 -25.78 18.26
CA LYS A 34 -2.30 -26.40 17.96
C LYS A 34 -3.38 -25.79 18.86
N GLY A 35 -4.41 -25.18 18.26
CA GLY A 35 -5.62 -24.74 18.95
C GLY A 35 -6.46 -25.95 19.41
N LYS A 36 -6.98 -25.87 20.63
CA LYS A 36 -7.84 -26.87 21.29
C LYS A 36 -9.08 -27.22 20.45
N LYS A 37 -9.28 -28.50 20.12
CA LYS A 37 -10.60 -29.04 19.74
C LYS A 37 -11.41 -29.30 21.02
N LYS A 38 -12.67 -28.83 21.04
CA LYS A 38 -13.72 -29.31 21.95
C LYS A 38 -14.24 -30.64 21.38
N ASN A 39 -14.36 -31.63 22.24
CA ASN A 39 -14.92 -32.96 21.93
C ASN A 39 -16.41 -32.85 21.60
N THR A 40 -16.82 -33.55 20.55
CA THR A 40 -18.03 -34.38 20.53
C THR A 40 -17.88 -35.36 19.37
N ASP A 41 -18.16 -36.61 19.68
CA ASP A 41 -17.91 -37.82 18.88
C ASP A 41 -18.86 -37.91 17.67
N GLU A 42 -18.34 -38.39 16.53
CA GLU A 42 -18.86 -39.57 15.79
C GLU A 42 -18.33 -39.65 14.35
N ALA A 43 -17.82 -40.86 14.05
CA ALA A 43 -17.59 -41.51 12.76
C ALA A 43 -16.62 -40.90 11.72
N GLU A 44 -15.48 -41.59 11.61
CA GLU A 44 -14.44 -41.47 10.59
C GLU A 44 -14.98 -41.66 9.16
N THR A 45 -14.56 -40.79 8.25
CA THR A 45 -14.24 -41.18 6.88
C THR A 45 -12.94 -40.48 6.50
N ILE A 46 -11.87 -41.25 6.58
CA ILE A 46 -10.51 -40.87 6.22
C ILE A 46 -10.46 -40.66 4.71
N TRP A 47 -10.26 -39.42 4.27
CA TRP A 47 -9.62 -39.15 2.98
C TRP A 47 -8.20 -38.73 3.30
N GLU A 48 -7.31 -39.71 3.40
CA GLU A 48 -5.87 -39.52 3.39
C GLU A 48 -5.49 -38.87 2.05
N SER A 49 -5.18 -37.58 2.10
CA SER A 49 -4.34 -36.90 1.10
C SER A 49 -3.45 -35.90 1.81
N ASP A 50 -2.72 -36.38 2.82
CA ASP A 50 -1.64 -35.64 3.46
C ASP A 50 -0.36 -35.77 2.61
N GLU A 51 -0.35 -35.08 1.48
CA GLU A 51 0.89 -34.63 0.83
C GLU A 51 0.74 -33.13 0.55
N GLU A 52 0.74 -32.30 1.60
CA GLU A 52 1.16 -30.90 1.45
C GLU A 52 2.64 -30.92 1.03
N VAL A 53 2.85 -30.86 -0.28
CA VAL A 53 4.18 -30.86 -0.92
C VAL A 53 5.01 -29.73 -0.29
N GLU A 54 6.13 -30.08 0.37
CA GLU A 54 7.05 -29.14 1.00
C GLU A 54 7.48 -27.98 0.08
N GLU A 55 7.41 -28.18 -1.25
CA GLU A 55 7.74 -27.19 -2.28
C GLU A 55 6.76 -25.99 -2.33
N GLU A 56 5.48 -26.11 -1.94
CA GLU A 56 4.52 -24.98 -1.98
C GLU A 56 4.83 -23.88 -0.95
N LYS A 57 5.49 -24.25 0.16
CA LYS A 57 5.81 -23.31 1.25
C LYS A 57 6.91 -22.32 0.87
N ASP A 58 7.78 -22.66 -0.08
CA ASP A 58 8.88 -21.80 -0.53
C ASP A 58 8.43 -20.67 -1.47
N PHE A 59 7.31 -20.83 -2.17
CA PHE A 59 6.77 -19.84 -3.09
C PHE A 59 5.69 -18.94 -2.48
N MET A 60 5.14 -19.31 -1.32
CA MET A 60 4.12 -18.52 -0.64
C MET A 60 4.76 -17.42 0.21
N GLU A 61 4.52 -16.16 -0.18
CA GLU A 61 4.97 -15.00 0.57
C GLU A 61 3.77 -14.31 1.23
N ALA A 62 3.94 -13.86 2.47
CA ALA A 62 2.94 -13.09 3.19
C ALA A 62 3.47 -11.69 3.49
N ILE A 63 2.73 -10.67 3.04
CA ILE A 63 3.10 -9.27 3.25
C ILE A 63 2.04 -8.57 4.08
N LYS A 64 2.50 -7.84 5.10
CA LYS A 64 1.67 -6.92 5.87
C LYS A 64 1.53 -5.60 5.13
N ILE A 65 0.30 -5.26 4.76
CA ILE A 65 -0.05 -4.04 4.05
C ILE A 65 -0.80 -3.12 4.99
N LYS A 66 -0.38 -1.85 5.04
CA LYS A 66 -1.09 -0.81 5.78
C LYS A 66 -2.26 -0.31 4.93
N ILE A 67 -3.48 -0.40 5.46
CA ILE A 67 -4.69 0.14 4.81
C ILE A 67 -4.97 1.53 5.36
N THR A 68 -5.07 1.64 6.69
CA THR A 68 -5.27 2.93 7.38
C THR A 68 -4.22 3.10 8.48
N ALA A 69 -4.27 4.21 9.22
CA ALA A 69 -3.38 4.41 10.38
C ALA A 69 -3.52 3.28 11.43
N GLU A 70 -4.73 2.71 11.55
CA GLU A 70 -5.11 1.76 12.59
C GLU A 70 -5.23 0.32 12.07
N GLU A 71 -5.46 0.13 10.77
CA GLU A 71 -5.72 -1.18 10.17
C GLU A 71 -4.58 -1.64 9.26
N ASN A 72 -4.12 -2.86 9.52
CA ASN A 72 -3.22 -3.60 8.66
C ASN A 72 -3.91 -4.86 8.14
N PHE A 73 -3.54 -5.27 6.94
CA PHE A 73 -4.04 -6.48 6.29
C PHE A 73 -2.86 -7.37 5.91
N PHE A 74 -2.98 -8.67 6.15
CA PHE A 74 -1.99 -9.65 5.72
C PHE A 74 -2.47 -10.25 4.41
N SER A 75 -1.71 -10.00 3.34
CA SER A 75 -1.97 -10.60 2.04
C SER A 75 -0.95 -11.70 1.81
N SER A 76 -1.43 -12.91 1.57
CA SER A 76 -0.61 -14.06 1.17
C SER A 76 -0.79 -14.33 -0.31
N PHE A 77 0.31 -14.51 -1.03
CA PHE A 77 0.28 -14.74 -2.48
C PHE A 77 1.43 -15.63 -2.91
N LEU A 78 1.24 -16.26 -4.07
CA LEU A 78 2.25 -17.08 -4.72
C LEU A 78 3.23 -16.18 -5.48
N LYS A 79 4.52 -16.29 -5.15
CA LYS A 79 5.60 -15.55 -5.81
C LYS A 79 5.98 -16.23 -7.11
N LEU A 80 5.31 -15.82 -8.18
CA LEU A 80 5.61 -16.25 -9.54
C LEU A 80 6.43 -15.18 -10.28
N PRO A 81 7.66 -15.47 -10.72
CA PRO A 81 8.44 -14.42 -11.39
C PRO A 81 7.90 -14.09 -12.77
N GLY A 82 7.98 -12.81 -13.11
CA GLY A 82 7.28 -12.23 -14.26
C GLY A 82 5.82 -11.86 -13.97
N CYS A 83 5.25 -12.30 -12.84
CA CYS A 83 3.89 -11.94 -12.42
C CYS A 83 3.94 -10.93 -11.25
N VAL A 84 3.00 -9.98 -11.27
CA VAL A 84 2.77 -9.08 -10.15
C VAL A 84 1.46 -9.50 -9.49
N PRO A 85 1.48 -10.14 -8.32
CA PRO A 85 0.27 -10.44 -7.58
C PRO A 85 -0.36 -9.11 -7.14
N ILE A 86 -1.67 -8.96 -7.31
CA ILE A 86 -2.43 -7.81 -6.82
C ILE A 86 -3.63 -8.35 -6.06
N ASP A 87 -3.68 -8.08 -4.76
CA ASP A 87 -4.79 -8.50 -3.93
C ASP A 87 -5.96 -7.52 -4.09
N ILE A 88 -7.01 -8.00 -4.75
CA ILE A 88 -8.22 -7.21 -5.06
C ILE A 88 -8.88 -6.75 -3.76
N ARG A 89 -8.89 -7.57 -2.71
CA ARG A 89 -9.54 -7.23 -1.44
C ARG A 89 -8.82 -6.05 -0.78
N VAL A 90 -7.50 -6.02 -0.86
CA VAL A 90 -6.68 -4.91 -0.38
C VAL A 90 -6.98 -3.64 -1.18
N CYS A 91 -7.09 -3.75 -2.50
CA CYS A 91 -7.43 -2.61 -3.36
C CYS A 91 -8.78 -1.99 -2.97
N LEU A 92 -9.81 -2.82 -2.83
CA LEU A 92 -11.16 -2.37 -2.50
C LEU A 92 -11.21 -1.74 -1.10
N LYS A 93 -10.55 -2.35 -0.10
CA LYS A 93 -10.47 -1.77 1.24
C LYS A 93 -9.71 -0.44 1.29
N LYS A 94 -8.76 -0.20 0.40
CA LYS A 94 -8.06 1.09 0.29
C LYS A 94 -8.92 2.14 -0.42
N HIS A 95 -9.71 1.72 -1.39
CA HIS A 95 -10.54 2.62 -2.21
C HIS A 95 -11.80 3.08 -1.46
N PHE A 96 -12.46 2.18 -0.72
CA PHE A 96 -13.67 2.51 0.04
C PHE A 96 -13.35 2.84 1.49
N LEU A 97 -13.85 4.00 1.96
CA LEU A 97 -13.66 4.45 3.34
C LEU A 97 -14.28 3.48 4.34
N LYS A 98 -13.64 3.33 5.50
CA LYS A 98 -14.08 2.44 6.59
C LYS A 98 -15.50 2.74 7.10
N ALA A 99 -15.97 3.97 6.99
CA ALA A 99 -17.33 4.36 7.36
C ALA A 99 -18.38 3.78 6.40
N GLU A 100 -18.00 3.47 5.16
CA GLU A 100 -18.87 2.88 4.16
C GLU A 100 -18.82 1.35 4.19
N VAL A 101 -17.67 0.77 4.51
CA VAL A 101 -17.47 -0.68 4.54
C VAL A 101 -17.99 -1.24 5.86
N GLU A 102 -19.08 -2.01 5.84
CA GLU A 102 -19.51 -2.82 6.99
C GLU A 102 -18.33 -3.65 7.53
N LYS A 103 -18.29 -3.94 8.84
CA LYS A 103 -17.15 -4.58 9.54
C LYS A 103 -16.55 -5.81 8.82
N GLU A 104 -17.30 -6.47 7.95
CA GLU A 104 -16.91 -7.69 7.25
C GLU A 104 -16.35 -7.46 5.83
N GLY A 105 -16.67 -6.34 5.17
CA GLY A 105 -16.16 -6.02 3.82
C GLY A 105 -16.42 -7.14 2.82
N SER A 106 -17.67 -7.60 2.72
CA SER A 106 -18.06 -8.71 1.85
C SER A 106 -17.93 -8.33 0.37
N LEU A 107 -17.69 -9.32 -0.50
CA LEU A 107 -17.66 -9.09 -1.95
C LEU A 107 -18.99 -8.51 -2.46
N LYS A 108 -20.12 -8.99 -1.92
CA LYS A 108 -21.46 -8.50 -2.25
C LYS A 108 -21.61 -6.99 -2.01
N PHE A 109 -21.04 -6.49 -0.91
CA PHE A 109 -21.01 -5.07 -0.60
C PHE A 109 -20.25 -4.27 -1.68
N PHE A 110 -19.05 -4.73 -2.07
CA PHE A 110 -18.24 -4.05 -3.07
C PHE A 110 -18.86 -4.10 -4.47
N LEU A 111 -19.47 -5.22 -4.86
CA LEU A 111 -20.18 -5.34 -6.14
C LEU A 111 -21.35 -4.36 -6.22
N LYS A 112 -22.17 -4.27 -5.15
CA LYS A 112 -23.25 -3.30 -5.06
C LYS A 112 -22.75 -1.86 -5.18
N LYS A 113 -21.64 -1.53 -4.52
CA LYS A 113 -20.99 -0.20 -4.63
C LYS A 113 -20.47 0.09 -6.04
N GLY A 114 -20.02 -0.92 -6.76
CA GLY A 114 -19.60 -0.84 -8.16
C GLY A 114 -20.74 -0.87 -9.19
N GLY A 115 -22.01 -0.89 -8.75
CA GLY A 115 -23.17 -1.01 -9.63
C GLY A 115 -23.21 -2.33 -10.40
N LEU A 116 -22.65 -3.39 -9.82
CA LEU A 116 -22.65 -4.74 -10.37
C LEU A 116 -23.67 -5.62 -9.64
N ASP A 117 -24.22 -6.58 -10.38
CA ASP A 117 -25.13 -7.56 -9.81
C ASP A 117 -24.44 -8.37 -8.72
N ALA A 118 -25.23 -8.75 -7.71
CA ALA A 118 -24.73 -9.63 -6.66
C ALA A 118 -24.29 -10.97 -7.27
N LYS A 119 -23.29 -11.59 -6.65
CA LYS A 119 -22.89 -12.95 -6.99
C LYS A 119 -24.13 -13.86 -6.96
N ALA A 120 -24.41 -14.52 -8.07
CA ALA A 120 -25.44 -15.55 -8.14
C ALA A 120 -25.04 -16.71 -7.22
N ASP A 121 -25.94 -17.10 -6.33
CA ASP A 121 -25.73 -18.26 -5.47
C ASP A 121 -26.24 -19.50 -6.22
N MET A 122 -25.33 -20.42 -6.55
CA MET A 122 -25.59 -21.52 -7.46
C MET A 122 -25.00 -22.82 -6.90
N PRO A 123 -25.71 -23.96 -7.00
CA PRO A 123 -25.18 -25.27 -6.62
C PRO A 123 -23.87 -25.58 -7.36
N TYR A 124 -22.97 -26.30 -6.69
CA TYR A 124 -21.64 -26.59 -7.21
C TYR A 124 -21.68 -27.32 -8.56
N ASP A 125 -22.57 -28.30 -8.72
CA ASP A 125 -22.68 -29.10 -9.95
C ASP A 125 -23.03 -28.24 -11.17
N GLU A 126 -23.92 -27.27 -10.98
CA GLU A 126 -24.33 -26.31 -12.01
C GLU A 126 -23.18 -25.35 -12.36
N MET A 127 -22.40 -24.93 -11.36
CA MET A 127 -21.22 -24.08 -11.55
C MET A 127 -20.15 -24.77 -12.39
N TRP A 128 -19.88 -26.06 -12.15
CA TRP A 128 -18.93 -26.83 -12.97
C TRP A 128 -19.40 -27.04 -14.39
N ARG A 129 -20.71 -27.26 -14.57
CA ARG A 129 -21.31 -27.37 -15.91
C ARG A 129 -21.13 -26.08 -16.70
N ILE A 130 -21.44 -24.92 -16.10
CA ILE A 130 -21.23 -23.63 -16.75
C ILE A 130 -19.74 -23.35 -16.99
N TYR A 131 -18.86 -23.68 -16.03
CA TYR A 131 -17.42 -23.46 -16.18
C TYR A 131 -16.81 -24.30 -17.32
N SER A 132 -17.30 -25.52 -17.55
CA SER A 132 -16.85 -26.36 -18.66
C SER A 132 -17.42 -25.88 -20.02
N GLU A 133 -18.61 -25.27 -20.01
CA GLU A 133 -19.30 -24.78 -21.20
C GLU A 133 -18.86 -23.34 -21.62
N THR A 134 -18.45 -22.50 -20.69
CA THR A 134 -18.09 -21.08 -20.96
C THR A 134 -16.60 -20.90 -21.27
N LYS A 135 -16.30 -20.14 -22.32
CA LYS A 135 -14.93 -19.67 -22.61
C LYS A 135 -14.63 -18.44 -21.76
N ARG A 136 -13.95 -18.64 -20.61
CA ARG A 136 -13.29 -17.60 -19.78
C ARG A 136 -13.94 -16.21 -19.85
N ASP A 137 -15.13 -16.06 -19.30
CA ASP A 137 -15.66 -14.73 -19.02
C ASP A 137 -14.87 -14.09 -17.87
N PRO A 138 -14.54 -12.79 -17.95
CA PRO A 138 -13.87 -12.09 -16.86
C PRO A 138 -14.75 -12.14 -15.60
N SER A 139 -14.16 -12.48 -14.46
CA SER A 139 -14.91 -12.51 -13.20
C SER A 139 -15.46 -11.12 -12.85
N GLN A 140 -16.62 -11.04 -12.20
CA GLN A 140 -17.21 -9.78 -11.72
C GLN A 140 -16.23 -8.92 -10.90
N THR A 141 -15.26 -9.54 -10.22
CA THR A 141 -14.18 -8.87 -9.49
C THR A 141 -13.18 -8.16 -10.42
N THR A 142 -12.88 -8.72 -11.58
CA THR A 142 -12.02 -8.07 -12.58
C THR A 142 -12.73 -6.90 -13.23
N GLU A 143 -14.04 -7.03 -13.52
CA GLU A 143 -14.85 -5.92 -14.03
C GLU A 143 -14.89 -4.76 -13.02
N LEU A 144 -15.06 -5.07 -11.74
CA LEU A 144 -15.03 -4.08 -10.66
C LEU A 144 -13.69 -3.32 -10.62
N LEU A 145 -12.56 -4.02 -10.76
CA LEU A 145 -11.24 -3.38 -10.79
C LEU A 145 -11.05 -2.46 -12.00
N VAL A 146 -11.55 -2.88 -13.17
CA VAL A 146 -11.50 -2.07 -14.40
C VAL A 146 -12.35 -0.80 -14.23
N LYS A 147 -13.57 -0.92 -13.70
CA LYS A 147 -14.44 0.24 -13.41
C LYS A 147 -13.80 1.24 -12.44
N LEU A 148 -13.10 0.73 -11.42
CA LEU A 148 -12.41 1.57 -10.44
C LEU A 148 -11.05 2.09 -10.91
N SER A 149 -10.56 1.70 -12.09
CA SER A 149 -9.26 2.12 -12.65
C SER A 149 -8.04 1.90 -11.74
N VAL A 150 -8.14 1.01 -10.74
CA VAL A 150 -7.13 0.81 -9.68
C VAL A 150 -5.74 0.51 -10.25
N ILE A 151 -5.68 -0.32 -11.29
CA ILE A 151 -4.39 -0.70 -11.90
C ILE A 151 -3.76 0.50 -12.60
N ASN A 152 -4.55 1.37 -13.23
CA ASN A 152 -4.04 2.57 -13.88
C ASN A 152 -3.46 3.55 -12.85
N ASP A 153 -4.17 3.77 -11.74
CA ASP A 153 -3.67 4.61 -10.64
C ASP A 153 -2.35 4.08 -10.08
N TYR A 154 -2.23 2.77 -9.86
CA TYR A 154 -0.99 2.17 -9.40
C TYR A 154 0.15 2.30 -10.41
N ARG A 155 -0.15 2.15 -11.71
CA ARG A 155 0.83 2.37 -12.78
C ARG A 155 1.32 3.82 -12.82
N GLU A 156 0.43 4.78 -12.65
CA GLU A 156 0.79 6.19 -12.63
C GLU A 156 1.66 6.53 -11.42
N VAL A 157 1.26 6.08 -10.22
CA VAL A 157 2.05 6.24 -9.00
C VAL A 157 3.42 5.57 -9.10
N ALA A 158 3.47 4.36 -9.69
CA ALA A 158 4.72 3.65 -9.95
C ALA A 158 5.65 4.46 -10.86
N SER A 159 5.10 5.00 -11.95
CA SER A 159 5.84 5.84 -12.91
C SER A 159 6.36 7.12 -12.27
N ILE A 160 5.53 7.83 -11.50
CA ILE A 160 5.92 9.11 -10.85
C ILE A 160 6.99 8.87 -9.80
N ALA A 161 6.82 7.84 -8.95
CA ALA A 161 7.72 7.57 -7.84
C ALA A 161 8.91 6.68 -8.18
N TYR A 162 9.06 6.27 -9.45
CA TYR A 162 10.10 5.36 -9.95
C TYR A 162 10.15 4.00 -9.23
N VAL A 163 9.02 3.52 -8.70
CA VAL A 163 8.91 2.24 -7.98
C VAL A 163 8.30 1.16 -8.87
N SER A 164 8.46 -0.10 -8.49
CA SER A 164 7.79 -1.20 -9.19
C SER A 164 6.26 -1.13 -9.02
N LEU A 165 5.50 -1.72 -9.95
CA LEU A 165 4.04 -1.84 -9.80
C LEU A 165 3.67 -2.58 -8.51
N PHE A 166 4.44 -3.61 -8.18
CA PHE A 166 4.30 -4.36 -6.92
C PHE A 166 4.44 -3.45 -5.70
N ASP A 167 5.52 -2.66 -5.64
CA ASP A 167 5.78 -1.73 -4.55
C ASP A 167 4.73 -0.62 -4.47
N SER A 168 4.17 -0.20 -5.61
CA SER A 168 3.09 0.79 -5.63
C SER A 168 1.85 0.32 -4.86
N HIS A 169 1.58 -0.98 -4.90
CA HIS A 169 0.44 -1.63 -4.27
C HIS A 169 0.74 -2.06 -2.82
N TYR A 170 1.86 -2.76 -2.58
CA TYR A 170 2.16 -3.37 -1.28
C TYR A 170 2.83 -2.43 -0.27
N ARG A 171 3.56 -1.40 -0.73
CA ARG A 171 4.38 -0.56 0.16
C ARG A 171 3.73 0.79 0.42
N ALA A 172 4.01 1.34 1.59
CA ALA A 172 3.47 2.61 2.03
C ALA A 172 4.09 3.81 1.27
N ASN A 173 3.40 4.94 1.29
CA ASN A 173 3.79 6.13 0.53
C ASN A 173 5.17 6.70 0.90
N GLY A 174 5.66 6.47 2.13
CA GLY A 174 6.99 6.91 2.53
C GLY A 174 8.11 6.35 1.66
N MET A 175 7.97 5.11 1.18
CA MET A 175 8.96 4.51 0.28
C MET A 175 8.92 5.14 -1.12
N LYS A 176 7.72 5.47 -1.62
CA LYS A 176 7.51 6.17 -2.89
C LYS A 176 8.16 7.55 -2.87
N ILE A 177 7.94 8.32 -1.80
CA ILE A 177 8.53 9.64 -1.60
C ILE A 177 10.06 9.53 -1.51
N ARG A 178 10.59 8.54 -0.78
CA ARG A 178 12.04 8.34 -0.65
C ARG A 178 12.71 8.07 -2.00
N ASN A 179 12.09 7.24 -2.84
CA ASN A 179 12.64 6.90 -4.15
C ASN A 179 12.57 8.09 -5.13
N LEU A 180 11.46 8.83 -5.09
CA LEU A 180 11.31 10.09 -5.83
C LEU A 180 12.39 11.10 -5.41
N LEU A 181 12.57 11.31 -4.10
CA LEU A 181 13.60 12.21 -3.56
C LEU A 181 15.00 11.78 -4.01
N GLY A 182 15.31 10.48 -3.97
CA GLY A 182 16.61 9.97 -4.41
C GLY A 182 16.89 10.21 -5.90
N THR A 183 15.86 10.10 -6.74
CA THR A 183 15.97 10.42 -8.17
C THR A 183 16.26 11.90 -8.39
N TYR A 184 15.59 12.80 -7.65
CA TYR A 184 15.86 14.24 -7.71
C TYR A 184 17.24 14.62 -7.17
N ALA A 185 17.66 14.01 -6.06
CA ALA A 185 18.98 14.23 -5.47
C ALA A 185 20.08 13.82 -6.46
N PHE A 186 19.96 12.65 -7.11
CA PHE A 186 20.90 12.21 -8.13
C PHE A 186 21.02 13.19 -9.30
N LYS A 187 19.88 13.69 -9.82
CA LYS A 187 19.87 14.71 -10.90
C LYS A 187 20.54 16.03 -10.50
N ARG A 188 20.59 16.35 -9.21
CA ARG A 188 21.20 17.58 -8.66
C ARG A 188 22.61 17.35 -8.10
N ASN A 189 23.20 16.16 -8.31
CA ASN A 189 24.48 15.78 -7.73
C ASN A 189 24.50 15.91 -6.18
N MET A 190 23.39 15.56 -5.55
CA MET A 190 23.20 15.57 -4.10
C MET A 190 23.14 14.15 -3.55
N VAL A 191 23.62 13.96 -2.32
CA VAL A 191 23.51 12.71 -1.58
C VAL A 191 22.71 12.97 -0.31
N PHE A 192 21.84 12.04 0.08
CA PHE A 192 21.08 12.11 1.31
C PHE A 192 21.40 10.92 2.21
N SER A 193 21.39 11.16 3.52
CA SER A 193 21.67 10.13 4.51
C SER A 193 20.53 9.11 4.58
N THR A 194 20.88 7.83 4.58
CA THR A 194 19.96 6.72 4.87
C THR A 194 20.08 6.22 6.31
N ARG A 195 20.83 6.93 7.16
CA ARG A 195 21.03 6.55 8.55
C ARG A 195 19.71 6.60 9.29
N VAL A 196 19.44 5.53 10.04
CA VAL A 196 18.34 5.51 11.00
C VAL A 196 18.80 6.32 12.21
N CYS A 197 18.04 7.34 12.59
CA CYS A 197 18.31 8.07 13.83
C CYS A 197 18.02 7.13 15.01
N GLU A 198 19.02 6.81 15.82
CA GLU A 198 18.87 5.96 17.00
C GLU A 198 18.29 6.74 18.19
N ASN A 199 18.71 8.01 18.33
CA ASN A 199 18.29 8.91 19.41
C ASN A 199 17.15 9.82 18.95
N ILE A 200 15.97 9.26 18.71
CA ILE A 200 14.79 10.05 18.34
C ILE A 200 14.14 10.58 19.62
N GLU A 201 14.22 11.89 19.81
CA GLU A 201 13.47 12.56 20.85
C GLU A 201 11.97 12.44 20.55
N LYS A 202 11.23 11.76 21.44
CA LYS A 202 9.78 11.61 21.29
C LYS A 202 9.09 12.87 21.80
N GLY A 203 8.16 13.37 21.02
CA GLY A 203 7.35 14.54 21.37
C GLY A 203 6.33 14.82 20.28
N LYS A 204 5.32 15.63 20.60
CA LYS A 204 4.38 16.15 19.59
C LYS A 204 4.76 17.58 19.28
N TYR A 205 4.86 17.90 17.99
CA TYR A 205 4.94 19.28 17.54
C TYR A 205 3.57 19.96 17.68
N PRO A 206 3.54 21.29 17.83
CA PRO A 206 2.31 22.07 17.76
C PRO A 206 1.56 21.75 16.46
N GLY A 207 0.27 21.43 16.58
CA GLY A 207 -0.58 21.09 15.45
C GLY A 207 -1.16 22.32 14.75
N ALA A 208 -2.13 22.08 13.87
CA ALA A 208 -2.89 23.15 13.23
C ALA A 208 -3.67 23.97 14.26
N TYR A 209 -3.76 25.28 14.01
CA TYR A 209 -4.60 26.18 14.80
C TYR A 209 -6.07 26.04 14.38
N VAL A 210 -6.96 25.88 15.35
CA VAL A 210 -8.41 25.83 15.13
C VAL A 210 -9.05 27.05 15.78
N PHE A 211 -9.67 27.90 14.96
CA PHE A 211 -10.38 29.06 15.47
C PHE A 211 -11.62 28.60 16.27
N PRO A 212 -11.88 29.17 17.47
CA PRO A 212 -13.00 28.74 18.30
C PRO A 212 -14.34 29.03 17.58
N PRO A 213 -15.21 28.02 17.39
CA PRO A 213 -16.45 28.21 16.65
C PRO A 213 -17.50 28.94 17.50
N LYS A 214 -18.28 29.82 16.85
CA LYS A 214 -19.51 30.37 17.44
C LYS A 214 -20.63 29.36 17.25
N LYS A 215 -21.03 28.69 18.33
CA LYS A 215 -22.10 27.69 18.29
C LYS A 215 -23.45 28.37 18.14
N GLY A 216 -24.29 27.86 17.24
CA GLY A 216 -25.64 28.36 17.01
C GLY A 216 -26.09 28.12 15.57
N ILE A 217 -27.36 28.35 15.30
CA ILE A 217 -27.91 28.36 13.95
C ILE A 217 -27.81 29.80 13.43
N GLU A 218 -27.05 30.01 12.35
CA GLU A 218 -26.99 31.30 11.68
C GLU A 218 -28.16 31.41 10.69
N SER A 219 -29.15 32.23 11.03
CA SER A 219 -30.37 32.43 10.22
C SER A 219 -30.44 33.81 9.57
N ARG A 220 -29.50 34.72 9.86
CA ARG A 220 -29.56 36.11 9.40
C ARG A 220 -28.78 36.34 8.13
N ARG A 221 -27.69 35.61 7.91
CA ARG A 221 -26.75 35.84 6.81
C ARG A 221 -26.27 34.54 6.18
N PRO A 222 -26.01 34.50 4.86
CA PRO A 222 -25.37 33.36 4.23
C PRO A 222 -23.93 33.20 4.75
N VAL A 223 -23.53 31.95 4.98
CA VAL A 223 -22.17 31.59 5.39
C VAL A 223 -21.39 31.14 4.16
N THR A 224 -20.25 31.80 3.89
CA THR A 224 -19.36 31.43 2.78
C THR A 224 -18.16 30.66 3.31
N GLY A 225 -17.88 29.50 2.72
CA GLY A 225 -16.68 28.71 3.01
C GLY A 225 -15.55 29.11 2.08
N LEU A 226 -14.49 29.72 2.62
CA LEU A 226 -13.25 29.97 1.91
C LEU A 226 -12.20 28.97 2.38
N ASP A 227 -11.47 28.38 1.45
CA ASP A 227 -10.42 27.39 1.74
C ASP A 227 -9.19 27.62 0.83
N PHE A 228 -8.02 27.19 1.28
CA PHE A 228 -6.78 27.25 0.53
C PHE A 228 -6.56 25.94 -0.23
N ALA A 229 -6.41 26.01 -1.56
CA ALA A 229 -5.97 24.87 -2.35
C ALA A 229 -4.50 24.56 -2.03
N LEU A 230 -4.22 23.36 -1.49
CA LEU A 230 -2.86 22.87 -1.22
C LEU A 230 -2.02 23.79 -0.32
N LEU A 231 -2.56 24.17 0.85
CA LEU A 231 -1.90 25.08 1.79
C LEU A 231 -0.43 24.69 2.09
N TYR A 232 -0.18 23.48 2.56
CA TYR A 232 1.18 23.06 2.96
C TYR A 232 2.17 23.03 1.80
N PRO A 233 1.89 22.37 0.65
CA PRO A 233 2.80 22.43 -0.51
C PRO A 233 3.08 23.87 -0.97
N SER A 234 2.06 24.73 -1.00
CA SER A 234 2.21 26.12 -1.41
C SER A 234 3.14 26.90 -0.48
N LEU A 235 3.01 26.70 0.84
CA LEU A 235 3.91 27.33 1.82
C LEU A 235 5.34 26.80 1.70
N ILE A 236 5.52 25.49 1.53
CA ILE A 236 6.85 24.87 1.34
C ILE A 236 7.55 25.50 0.13
N MET A 237 6.83 25.70 -0.97
CA MET A 237 7.37 26.31 -2.18
C MET A 237 7.63 27.81 -2.00
N ALA A 238 6.66 28.56 -1.45
CA ALA A 238 6.74 30.02 -1.30
C ALA A 238 7.90 30.45 -0.39
N TYR A 239 8.13 29.71 0.69
CA TYR A 239 9.19 30.01 1.67
C TYR A 239 10.46 29.17 1.45
N ASN A 240 10.55 28.45 0.32
CA ASN A 240 11.71 27.64 -0.04
C ASN A 240 12.14 26.67 1.08
N LEU A 241 11.17 26.03 1.74
CA LEU A 241 11.40 25.14 2.87
C LEU A 241 11.92 23.79 2.36
N SER A 242 13.18 23.50 2.64
CA SER A 242 13.80 22.22 2.28
C SER A 242 14.93 21.88 3.24
N PRO A 243 15.21 20.58 3.49
CA PRO A 243 16.32 20.18 4.35
C PRO A 243 17.70 20.69 3.90
N ASP A 244 17.91 20.98 2.61
CA ASP A 244 19.16 21.56 2.10
C ASP A 244 19.24 23.09 2.26
N LYS A 245 18.17 23.73 2.74
CA LYS A 245 18.08 25.18 2.96
C LYS A 245 18.03 25.58 4.43
N ILE A 246 18.05 24.61 5.35
CA ILE A 246 18.04 24.88 6.78
C ILE A 246 19.42 25.37 7.24
N ILE A 247 19.44 26.41 8.07
CA ILE A 247 20.65 26.96 8.67
C ILE A 247 20.51 26.79 10.19
N LEU A 248 21.36 25.97 10.80
CA LEU A 248 21.23 25.63 12.21
C LEU A 248 22.07 26.52 13.13
N THR A 249 22.96 27.33 12.57
CA THR A 249 23.90 28.16 13.34
C THR A 249 23.72 29.64 13.05
N HIS A 250 23.76 30.47 14.10
CA HIS A 250 23.65 31.92 13.95
C HIS A 250 24.78 32.53 13.13
N GLY A 251 26.01 32.01 13.25
CA GLY A 251 27.15 32.51 12.47
C GLY A 251 26.98 32.32 10.97
N GLU A 252 26.43 31.19 10.53
CA GLU A 252 26.10 30.95 9.11
C GLU A 252 24.94 31.85 8.66
N ALA A 253 23.93 32.04 9.51
CA ALA A 253 22.80 32.93 9.23
C ALA A 253 23.28 34.38 8.99
N ASP A 254 24.15 34.90 9.86
CA ASP A 254 24.73 36.25 9.73
C ASP A 254 25.50 36.44 8.41
N ILE A 255 26.23 35.40 7.98
CA ILE A 255 26.97 35.43 6.71
C ILE A 255 25.99 35.45 5.53
N VAL A 256 24.95 34.62 5.57
CA VAL A 256 23.95 34.52 4.50
C VAL A 256 23.11 35.79 4.37
N GLU A 257 22.75 36.42 5.49
CA GLU A 257 22.08 37.73 5.52
C GLU A 257 22.97 38.84 4.97
N LYS A 258 24.26 38.88 5.36
CA LYS A 258 25.22 39.86 4.81
C LYS A 258 25.40 39.73 3.30
N ASN A 259 25.21 38.52 2.76
CA ASN A 259 25.22 38.26 1.32
C ASN A 259 23.91 38.67 0.61
N GLY A 260 22.96 39.29 1.31
CA GLY A 260 21.71 39.82 0.75
C GLY A 260 20.58 38.81 0.60
N ASN A 261 20.68 37.63 1.24
CA ASN A 261 19.60 36.64 1.19
C ASN A 261 18.55 36.91 2.27
N ILE A 262 17.30 36.61 1.95
CA ILE A 262 16.18 36.70 2.90
C ILE A 262 16.13 35.41 3.71
N LEU A 263 16.24 35.53 5.03
CA LEU A 263 16.07 34.41 5.96
C LEU A 263 14.69 34.45 6.62
N HIS A 264 14.14 33.27 6.87
CA HIS A 264 12.89 33.10 7.59
C HIS A 264 13.17 32.31 8.87
N LYS A 265 13.17 33.01 10.01
CA LYS A 265 13.35 32.38 11.32
C LYS A 265 12.15 31.48 11.63
N ILE A 266 12.42 30.22 11.95
CA ILE A 266 11.41 29.24 12.37
C ILE A 266 11.58 29.01 13.87
N GLU A 267 10.52 29.25 14.63
CA GLU A 267 10.53 29.12 16.08
C GLU A 267 9.28 28.40 16.57
N PHE A 268 9.45 27.32 17.34
CA PHE A 268 8.33 26.57 17.90
C PHE A 268 8.69 25.86 19.22
N PRO A 269 7.70 25.68 20.12
CA PRO A 269 7.90 24.91 21.34
C PRO A 269 7.94 23.40 21.05
N PHE A 270 8.89 22.69 21.67
CA PHE A 270 9.00 21.24 21.65
C PHE A 270 9.59 20.76 22.98
N ASN A 271 8.94 19.81 23.65
CA ASN A 271 9.40 19.25 24.94
C ASN A 271 9.84 20.32 25.96
N ASN A 272 9.02 21.35 26.16
CA ASN A 272 9.23 22.47 27.10
C ASN A 272 10.45 23.37 26.81
N ARG A 273 11.04 23.25 25.61
CA ARG A 273 12.03 24.21 25.10
C ARG A 273 11.57 24.82 23.79
N THR A 274 12.13 25.97 23.46
CA THR A 274 11.93 26.58 22.15
C THR A 274 13.02 26.10 21.21
N VAL A 275 12.61 25.50 20.09
CA VAL A 275 13.50 25.11 19.00
C VAL A 275 13.51 26.23 17.97
N GLN A 276 14.71 26.57 17.50
CA GLN A 276 14.94 27.60 16.50
C GLN A 276 15.72 27.01 15.33
N ALA A 277 15.34 27.41 14.12
CA ALA A 277 15.98 27.05 12.85
C ALA A 277 15.80 28.19 11.82
#